data_AF-A0A2N2M825-F1
#
_entry.id   AF-A0A2N2M825-F1
#
_cell.length_a   1.000
_cell.length_b   1.000
_cell.length_c   1.000
_cell.angle_alpha   90.00
_cell.angle_beta   90.00
_cell.angle_gamma   90.00
#
_symmetry.space_group_name_H-M   'P 1'
#
loop_
_entity.id
_entity.type
_entity.pdbx_description
1 polymer ?
#
loop_
_entity_poly.entity_id
_entity_poly.type
_entity_poly.pdbx_seq_one_letter_code
_entity_poly.pdbx_strand_id
1 'polypeptide(L)'
;MNLFLDPNVAYLVLVVGFILGVLALLTPGTGFVEIGALLAIFLAGYSIYNLPVNTWALIILIVGVVPFLLALRKFKQWYWLIPAILSLIVGSIFLFKLETGAPAINPILASIVSVLATLFLWFVG
;
A
#
# COMPACT_ATOMS: atom_id res chain seq x y z
N MET A 1 21.68 4.22 12.04
CA MET A 1 20.86 3.92 10.83
C MET A 1 19.41 4.13 11.23
N ASN A 2 18.71 5.08 10.61
CA ASN A 2 17.30 5.34 10.91
C ASN A 2 16.44 4.44 10.02
N LEU A 3 16.06 3.26 10.51
CA LEU A 3 15.28 2.25 9.76
C LEU A 3 14.01 2.81 9.13
N PHE A 4 13.33 3.75 9.79
CA PHE A 4 12.09 4.38 9.31
C PHE A 4 12.29 5.46 8.23
N LEU A 5 13.55 5.82 7.94
CA LEU A 5 13.94 6.74 6.86
C LEU A 5 14.52 6.00 5.64
N ASP A 6 14.43 4.67 5.61
CA ASP A 6 14.66 3.90 4.38
C ASP A 6 13.35 3.86 3.56
N PRO A 7 13.35 4.34 2.31
CA PRO A 7 12.18 4.30 1.42
C PRO A 7 11.55 2.92 1.26
N ASN A 8 12.36 1.85 1.25
CA ASN A 8 11.84 0.49 1.13
C ASN A 8 11.12 0.04 2.40
N VAL A 9 11.64 0.39 3.57
CA VAL A 9 10.99 0.09 4.86
C VAL A 9 9.70 0.88 4.99
N ALA A 10 9.73 2.17 4.66
CA ALA A 10 8.53 3.01 4.64
C ALA A 10 7.44 2.44 3.72
N TYR A 11 7.82 1.95 2.54
CA TYR A 11 6.92 1.25 1.63
C TYR A 11 6.33 -0.01 2.25
N LEU A 12 7.16 -0.87 2.87
CA LEU A 12 6.67 -2.09 3.53
C LEU A 12 5.69 -1.78 4.66
N VAL A 13 5.95 -0.76 5.47
CA VAL A 13 5.05 -0.30 6.53
C VAL A 13 3.70 0.15 5.94
N LEU A 14 3.72 0.86 4.82
CA LEU A 14 2.50 1.27 4.11
C LEU A 14 1.70 0.07 3.61
N VAL A 15 2.37 -0.93 3.00
CA VAL A 15 1.72 -2.17 2.55
C VAL A 15 1.11 -2.94 3.72
N VAL A 16 1.81 -3.05 4.84
CA VAL A 16 1.30 -3.70 6.05
C VAL A 16 0.07 -2.95 6.57
N GLY A 17 0.12 -1.62 6.64
CA GLY A 17 -1.02 -0.80 7.04
C GLY A 17 -2.23 -0.95 6.10
N PHE A 18 -1.98 -1.06 4.79
CA PHE A 18 -3.02 -1.34 3.80
C PHE A 18 -3.64 -2.74 4.00
N ILE A 19 -2.83 -3.79 4.14
CA ILE A 19 -3.31 -5.16 4.38
C ILE A 19 -4.15 -5.21 5.67
N LEU A 20 -3.63 -4.69 6.77
CA LEU A 20 -4.35 -4.69 8.04
C LEU A 20 -5.63 -3.84 7.97
N GLY A 21 -5.59 -2.69 7.28
CA GLY A 21 -6.76 -1.85 7.06
C GLY A 21 -7.85 -2.57 6.27
N VAL A 22 -7.49 -3.28 5.20
CA VAL A 22 -8.44 -4.09 4.43
C VAL A 22 -9.00 -5.22 5.28
N LEU A 23 -8.16 -5.95 6.03
CA LEU A 23 -8.62 -7.02 6.91
C LEU A 23 -9.57 -6.50 8.00
N ALA A 24 -9.27 -5.34 8.60
CA ALA A 24 -10.15 -4.67 9.55
C ALA A 24 -11.52 -4.32 8.92
N LEU A 25 -11.56 -3.92 7.64
CA LEU A 25 -12.80 -3.66 6.91
C LEU A 25 -13.58 -4.92 6.53
N LEU A 26 -12.93 -6.08 6.44
CA LEU A 26 -13.55 -7.37 6.14
C LEU A 26 -14.07 -8.06 7.41
N THR A 27 -13.31 -7.99 8.50
CA THR A 27 -13.66 -8.57 9.81
C THR A 27 -13.62 -7.50 10.89
N PRO A 28 -14.63 -6.60 10.92
CA PRO A 28 -14.69 -5.52 11.91
C PRO A 28 -14.89 -6.06 13.32
N GLY A 29 -14.39 -5.33 14.33
CA GLY A 29 -14.59 -5.65 15.74
C GLY A 29 -13.55 -6.62 16.34
N THR A 30 -12.44 -6.87 15.65
CA THR A 30 -11.33 -7.69 16.19
C THR A 30 -10.46 -6.94 17.20
N GLY A 31 -10.48 -5.60 17.19
CA GLY A 31 -9.66 -4.74 18.04
C GLY A 31 -8.16 -4.74 17.68
N PHE A 32 -7.52 -5.92 17.67
CA PHE A 32 -6.08 -6.05 17.38
C PHE A 32 -5.71 -5.64 15.96
N VAL A 33 -6.48 -6.08 14.95
CA VAL A 33 -6.19 -5.76 13.54
C VAL A 33 -6.42 -4.26 13.27
N GLU A 34 -7.46 -3.69 13.87
CA GLU A 34 -7.80 -2.26 13.75
C GLU A 34 -6.72 -1.38 14.37
N ILE A 35 -6.26 -1.69 15.58
CA ILE A 35 -5.16 -0.98 16.24
C ILE A 35 -3.87 -1.12 15.42
N GLY A 36 -3.56 -2.33 14.94
CA GLY A 36 -2.40 -2.58 14.08
C GLY A 36 -2.45 -1.78 12.78
N ALA A 37 -3.61 -1.70 12.13
CA ALA A 37 -3.81 -0.90 10.93
C ALA A 37 -3.59 0.59 11.20
N LEU A 38 -4.20 1.13 12.27
CA LEU A 38 -4.04 2.53 12.64
C LEU A 38 -2.59 2.89 12.97
N LEU A 39 -1.89 2.03 13.73
CA LEU A 39 -0.48 2.22 14.04
C LEU A 39 0.40 2.16 12.78
N ALA A 40 0.18 1.19 11.90
CA ALA A 40 0.94 1.08 10.66
C ALA A 40 0.70 2.27 9.73
N ILE A 41 -0.54 2.74 9.60
CA ILE A 41 -0.88 3.94 8.83
C ILE A 41 -0.22 5.19 9.45
N PHE A 42 -0.22 5.31 10.79
CA PHE A 42 0.45 6.41 11.48
C PHE A 42 1.96 6.43 11.20
N LEU A 43 2.62 5.27 11.29
CA LEU A 43 4.04 5.15 10.98
C LEU A 43 4.35 5.41 9.51
N ALA A 44 3.50 4.93 8.58
CA ALA A 44 3.63 5.24 7.16
C ALA A 44 3.48 6.75 6.92
N GLY A 45 2.53 7.41 7.60
CA GLY A 45 2.35 8.87 7.57
C GLY A 45 3.59 9.62 8.06
N TYR A 46 4.23 9.13 9.14
CA TYR A 46 5.50 9.68 9.61
C TYR A 46 6.61 9.56 8.56
N SER A 47 6.74 8.42 7.89
CA SER A 47 7.72 8.27 6.80
C SER A 47 7.40 9.15 5.59
N ILE A 48 6.12 9.28 5.20
CA ILE A 48 5.67 10.17 4.11
C ILE A 48 6.00 11.63 4.42
N TYR A 49 5.91 12.05 5.68
CA TYR A 49 6.23 13.41 6.09
C TYR A 49 7.74 13.71 6.06
N ASN A 50 8.57 12.74 6.42
CA ASN A 50 10.02 12.92 6.52
C ASN A 50 10.79 12.59 5.23
N LEU A 51 10.18 11.83 4.31
CA LEU A 51 10.80 11.46 3.04
C LEU A 51 10.29 12.34 1.89
N PRO A 52 11.15 12.61 0.89
CA PRO A 52 10.71 13.24 -0.35
C PRO A 52 9.71 12.33 -1.11
N VAL A 53 8.45 12.76 -1.17
CA VAL A 53 7.34 12.02 -1.78
C VAL A 53 6.89 12.67 -3.08
N ASN A 54 6.40 11.85 -4.02
CA ASN A 54 5.67 12.31 -5.19
C ASN A 54 4.17 12.32 -4.90
N THR A 55 3.58 13.51 -4.80
CA THR A 55 2.16 13.70 -4.48
C THR A 55 1.23 13.02 -5.48
N TRP A 56 1.59 13.02 -6.76
CA TRP A 56 0.79 12.34 -7.79
C TRP A 56 0.77 10.80 -7.59
N ALA A 57 1.90 10.20 -7.19
CA ALA A 57 2.00 8.77 -6.93
C ALA A 57 1.22 8.38 -5.66
N LEU A 58 1.25 9.24 -4.64
CA LEU A 58 0.41 9.10 -3.45
C LEU A 58 -1.08 9.13 -3.80
N ILE A 59 -1.51 10.06 -4.67
CA ILE A 59 -2.90 10.13 -5.15
C ILE A 59 -3.28 8.83 -5.88
N ILE A 60 -2.41 8.31 -6.77
CA ILE A 60 -2.66 7.04 -7.47
C ILE A 60 -2.81 5.88 -6.47
N LEU A 61 -1.98 5.82 -5.43
CA LEU A 61 -2.08 4.81 -4.37
C LEU A 61 -3.43 4.88 -3.66
N ILE A 62 -3.86 6.08 -3.25
CA ILE A 62 -5.15 6.29 -2.57
C ILE A 62 -6.32 5.92 -3.48
N VAL A 63 -6.30 6.37 -4.73
CA VAL A 63 -7.36 6.07 -5.71
C VAL A 63 -7.39 4.57 -6.03
N GLY A 64 -6.23 3.91 -6.10
CA GLY A 64 -6.09 2.47 -6.35
C GLY A 64 -6.74 1.58 -5.29
N VAL A 65 -6.96 2.09 -4.07
CA VAL A 65 -7.72 1.38 -3.02
C VAL A 65 -9.18 1.16 -3.43
N VAL A 66 -9.79 2.07 -4.20
CA VAL A 66 -11.19 1.97 -4.60
C VAL A 66 -11.46 0.77 -5.51
N PRO A 67 -10.79 0.60 -6.69
CA PRO A 67 -10.99 -0.58 -7.51
C PRO A 67 -10.59 -1.86 -6.78
N PHE A 68 -9.61 -1.79 -5.87
CA PHE A 68 -9.24 -2.93 -5.03
C PHE A 68 -10.40 -3.37 -4.10
N LEU A 69 -11.02 -2.45 -3.37
CA LEU A 69 -12.17 -2.75 -2.52
C LEU A 69 -13.39 -3.23 -3.32
N LEU A 70 -13.59 -2.71 -4.53
CA LEU A 70 -14.63 -3.20 -5.45
C LEU A 70 -14.34 -4.61 -5.97
N ALA A 71 -13.06 -4.94 -6.21
CA ALA A 71 -12.65 -6.29 -6.57
C ALA A 71 -13.03 -7.27 -5.43
N LEU A 72 -12.82 -6.84 -4.19
CA LEU A 72 -13.10 -7.63 -2.98
C LEU A 72 -14.59 -7.76 -2.65
N ARG A 73 -15.39 -6.72 -2.90
CA ARG A 73 -16.81 -6.68 -2.51
C ARG A 73 -17.75 -7.07 -3.67
N LYS A 74 -18.73 -7.91 -3.34
CA LYS A 74 -19.93 -8.29 -4.11
C LYS A 74 -19.83 -9.24 -5.31
N PHE A 75 -18.75 -9.29 -6.11
CA PHE A 75 -18.74 -10.19 -7.28
C PHE A 75 -17.41 -10.88 -7.63
N LYS A 76 -16.33 -10.66 -6.85
CA LYS A 76 -14.98 -11.21 -7.15
C LYS A 76 -14.63 -11.08 -8.65
N GLN A 77 -14.93 -9.91 -9.21
CA GLN A 77 -14.73 -9.64 -10.64
C GLN A 77 -13.25 -9.41 -10.91
N TRP A 78 -12.63 -10.35 -11.64
CA TRP A 78 -11.21 -10.31 -11.99
C TRP A 78 -10.79 -9.04 -12.74
N TYR A 79 -11.71 -8.41 -13.47
CA TYR A 79 -11.45 -7.16 -14.20
C TYR A 79 -11.05 -6.00 -13.29
N TRP A 80 -11.52 -5.95 -12.03
CA TRP A 80 -11.16 -4.90 -11.08
C TRP A 80 -9.79 -5.12 -10.42
N LEU A 81 -9.23 -6.33 -10.50
CA LEU A 81 -7.89 -6.62 -9.98
C LEU A 81 -6.79 -5.97 -10.80
N ILE A 82 -6.94 -5.93 -12.12
CA ILE A 82 -5.93 -5.37 -13.03
C ILE A 82 -5.65 -3.89 -12.70
N PRO A 83 -6.65 -2.98 -12.66
CA PRO A 83 -6.40 -1.59 -12.30
C PRO A 83 -5.90 -1.44 -10.86
N ALA A 84 -6.37 -2.28 -9.93
CA ALA A 84 -5.89 -2.26 -8.55
C ALA A 84 -4.39 -2.58 -8.44
N ILE A 85 -3.94 -3.68 -9.08
CA ILE A 85 -2.54 -4.10 -9.11
C ILE A 85 -1.68 -3.03 -9.79
N LEU A 86 -2.12 -2.50 -10.93
CA LEU A 86 -1.39 -1.46 -11.64
C LEU A 86 -1.26 -0.18 -10.80
N SER A 87 -2.33 0.28 -10.17
CA SER A 87 -2.29 1.45 -9.29
C SER A 87 -1.37 1.22 -8.09
N LEU A 88 -1.40 0.04 -7.47
CA LEU A 88 -0.51 -0.29 -6.36
C LEU A 88 0.94 -0.35 -6.80
N ILE A 89 1.27 -1.00 -7.92
CA ILE A 89 2.65 -1.08 -8.43
C ILE A 89 3.18 0.31 -8.81
N VAL A 90 2.45 1.03 -9.66
CA VAL A 90 2.89 2.35 -10.17
C VAL A 90 2.97 3.36 -9.03
N GLY A 91 1.92 3.45 -8.22
CA GLY A 91 1.90 4.37 -7.10
C GLY A 91 3.00 4.06 -6.07
N SER A 92 3.30 2.78 -5.83
CA SER A 92 4.38 2.39 -4.91
C SER A 92 5.76 2.69 -5.46
N ILE A 93 6.09 2.28 -6.69
CA ILE A 93 7.44 2.49 -7.26
C ILE A 93 7.82 3.97 -7.25
N PHE A 94 6.85 4.85 -7.54
CA PHE A 94 7.08 6.28 -7.62
C PHE A 94 6.78 7.05 -6.33
N LEU A 95 6.34 6.38 -5.25
CA LEU A 95 5.91 7.05 -4.03
C LEU A 95 7.03 7.90 -3.42
N PHE A 96 8.18 7.29 -3.17
CA PHE A 96 9.38 7.97 -2.66
C PHE A 96 10.35 8.24 -3.81
N LYS A 97 10.97 9.42 -3.81
CA LYS A 97 11.96 9.83 -4.80
C LYS A 97 13.31 10.16 -4.17
N LEU A 98 14.40 10.01 -4.89
CA LEU A 98 15.67 10.62 -4.52
C LEU A 98 15.63 12.13 -4.82
N GLU A 99 16.60 12.88 -4.29
CA GLU A 99 16.80 14.30 -4.63
C GLU A 99 16.97 14.53 -6.14
N THR A 100 17.45 13.51 -6.86
CA THR A 100 17.59 13.49 -8.33
C THR A 100 16.28 13.22 -9.08
N GLY A 101 15.16 12.98 -8.37
CA GLY A 101 13.84 12.69 -8.95
C GLY A 101 13.61 11.23 -9.37
N ALA A 102 14.63 10.39 -9.30
CA ALA A 102 14.51 8.95 -9.56
C ALA A 102 13.71 8.23 -8.45
N PRO A 103 13.04 7.10 -8.74
CA PRO A 103 12.35 6.31 -7.73
C PRO A 103 13.32 5.80 -6.67
N ALA A 104 12.98 6.03 -5.40
CA ALA A 104 13.80 5.64 -4.26
C ALA A 104 13.57 4.20 -3.79
N ILE A 105 12.41 3.64 -4.16
CA ILE A 105 12.03 2.27 -3.83
C ILE A 105 12.57 1.34 -4.92
N ASN A 106 13.05 0.17 -4.51
CA ASN A 106 13.42 -0.88 -5.45
C ASN A 106 12.19 -1.35 -6.25
N PRO A 107 12.16 -1.19 -7.59
CA PRO A 107 10.98 -1.52 -8.39
C PRO A 107 10.60 -3.01 -8.35
N ILE A 108 11.60 -3.89 -8.24
CA ILE A 108 11.39 -5.33 -8.14
C ILE A 108 10.69 -5.66 -6.83
N LEU A 109 11.17 -5.11 -5.72
CA LEU A 109 10.55 -5.27 -4.40
C LEU A 109 9.12 -4.75 -4.39
N ALA A 110 8.89 -3.53 -4.90
CA ALA A 110 7.56 -2.94 -4.96
C ALA A 110 6.59 -3.78 -5.80
N SER A 111 7.03 -4.29 -6.95
CA SER A 111 6.19 -5.12 -7.82
C SER A 111 5.80 -6.44 -7.15
N ILE A 112 6.78 -7.18 -6.60
CA ILE A 112 6.55 -8.48 -5.95
C ILE A 112 5.63 -8.31 -4.75
N VAL A 113 5.92 -7.35 -3.86
CA VAL A 113 5.14 -7.13 -2.64
C VAL A 113 3.72 -6.68 -2.97
N SER A 114 3.53 -5.79 -3.95
CA SER A 114 2.20 -5.33 -4.36
C SER A 114 1.35 -6.46 -4.94
N VAL A 115 1.95 -7.30 -5.80
CA VAL A 115 1.27 -8.48 -6.37
C VAL A 115 0.91 -9.48 -5.27
N LEU A 116 1.85 -9.82 -4.40
CA LEU A 116 1.61 -10.77 -3.31
C LEU A 116 0.54 -10.25 -2.34
N ALA A 117 0.60 -8.97 -1.94
CA ALA A 117 -0.39 -8.36 -1.07
C ALA A 117 -1.79 -8.38 -1.70
N THR A 118 -1.89 -8.02 -2.98
CA THR A 118 -3.16 -8.02 -3.72
C THR A 118 -3.74 -9.43 -3.81
N LEU A 119 -2.93 -10.41 -4.22
CA LEU A 119 -3.38 -11.80 -4.34
C LEU A 119 -3.76 -12.38 -2.99
N PHE A 120 -2.95 -12.14 -1.94
CA PHE A 120 -3.25 -12.60 -0.59
C PHE A 120 -4.61 -12.09 -0.13
N LEU A 121 -4.83 -10.77 -0.19
CA LEU A 121 -6.09 -10.18 0.22
C LEU A 121 -7.26 -10.67 -0.65
N TRP A 122 -7.05 -10.87 -1.96
CA TRP A 122 -8.07 -11.44 -2.85
C TRP A 122 -8.50 -12.86 -2.46
N PHE A 123 -7.57 -13.70 -2.00
CA PHE A 123 -7.92 -15.05 -1.55
C PHE A 123 -8.64 -15.03 -0.20
N VAL A 124 -8.27 -14.11 0.69
CA VAL A 124 -8.85 -13.99 2.03
C VAL A 124 -10.22 -13.29 2.03
N GLY A 125 -10.40 -12.28 1.17
CA GLY A 125 -11.65 -11.52 0.99
C GLY A 125 -12.68 -12.20 0.11
#